data_AF-A0A8J3V776-F1
#
_entry.id   AF-A0A8J3V776-F1
#
_cell.length_a   1.000
_cell.length_b   1.000
_cell.length_c   1.000
_cell.angle_alpha   90.00
_cell.angle_beta   90.00
_cell.angle_gamma   90.00
#
_symmetry.space_group_name_H-M   'P 1'
#
loop_
_entity.id
_entity.type
_entity.pdbx_description
1 polymer ?
#
loop_
_entity_poly.entity_id
_entity_poly.type
_entity_poly.pdbx_seq_one_letter_code
_entity_poly.pdbx_strand_id
1 'polypeptide(L)' 'MDQLREAGVPVTQVRYAAIIHDFVMVNSMHDTHATKAAVAQAVAVLKEALHG' A
#
# COMPACT_ATOMS: atom_id res chain seq x y z
N MET A 1 -18.50 3.68 -4.43
CA MET A 1 -18.85 4.04 -3.04
C MET A 1 -17.74 3.54 -2.15
N ASP A 2 -17.19 4.42 -1.31
CA ASP A 2 -16.05 4.12 -0.44
C ASP A 2 -16.60 3.72 0.93
N GLN A 3 -17.04 2.46 1.03
CA GLN A 3 -17.83 1.95 2.16
C GLN A 3 -17.15 2.16 3.51
N LEU A 4 -15.82 2.06 3.56
CA LEU A 4 -15.05 2.27 4.79
C LEU A 4 -15.06 3.74 5.20
N ARG A 5 -14.87 4.67 4.24
CA ARG A 5 -14.96 6.11 4.52
C ARG A 5 -16.38 6.52 4.90
N GLU A 6 -17.40 5.96 4.24
CA GLU A 6 -18.81 6.18 4.58
C GLU A 6 -19.16 5.68 6.00
N ALA A 7 -18.49 4.62 6.47
CA ALA A 7 -18.60 4.11 7.83
C ALA A 7 -17.76 4.88 8.87
N GLY A 8 -17.07 5.96 8.49
CA GLY A 8 -16.24 6.76 9.39
C GLY A 8 -14.86 6.17 9.68
N VAL A 9 -14.43 5.14 8.95
CA VAL A 9 -13.09 4.57 9.08
C VAL A 9 -12.07 5.48 8.36
N PRO A 10 -10.98 5.91 9.01
CA PRO A 10 -9.92 6.66 8.33
C PRO A 10 -9.23 5.77 7.29
N VAL A 11 -9.32 6.15 6.01
CA VAL A 11 -8.77 5.34 4.90
C VAL A 11 -7.91 6.19 3.97
N THR A 12 -6.70 5.67 3.73
CA THR A 12 -5.84 6.07 2.62
C THR A 12 -5.95 5.02 1.50
N GLN A 13 -6.47 5.42 0.33
CA GLN A 13 -6.56 4.55 -0.85
C GLN A 13 -5.53 4.99 -1.90
N VAL A 14 -4.64 4.10 -2.30
CA VAL A 14 -3.63 4.35 -3.34
C VAL A 14 -3.66 3.23 -4.37
N ARG A 15 -3.58 3.59 -5.65
CA ARG A 15 -3.43 2.65 -6.77
C ARG A 15 -2.07 2.84 -7.41
N TYR A 16 -1.24 1.80 -7.32
CA TYR A 16 -0.04 1.69 -8.15
C TYR A 16 -0.46 1.23 -9.55
N ALA A 17 -0.10 1.98 -10.57
CA ALA A 17 -0.42 1.65 -11.96
C ALA A 17 0.58 0.64 -12.55
N ALA A 18 0.22 0.01 -13.66
CA ALA A 18 1.08 -0.92 -14.43
C ALA A 18 1.69 -2.07 -13.61
N ILE A 19 0.97 -2.55 -12.60
CA ILE A 19 1.32 -3.73 -11.81
C ILE A 19 0.21 -4.77 -11.91
N ILE A 20 0.56 -6.02 -11.63
CA ILE A 20 -0.41 -7.11 -11.46
C ILE A 20 -0.76 -7.28 -9.98
N HIS A 21 -1.77 -8.11 -9.71
CA HIS A 21 -2.03 -8.59 -8.35
C HIS A 21 -0.77 -9.23 -7.75
N ASP A 22 -0.64 -9.17 -6.41
CA ASP A 22 0.49 -9.70 -5.65
C ASP A 22 1.88 -9.16 -6.01
N PHE A 23 1.98 -8.02 -6.70
CA PHE A 23 3.27 -7.41 -7.07
C PHE A 23 4.21 -7.09 -5.89
N VAL A 24 3.68 -7.05 -4.66
CA VAL A 24 4.48 -6.87 -3.43
C VAL A 24 4.98 -8.18 -2.81
N MET A 25 4.44 -9.32 -3.22
CA MET A 25 4.82 -10.65 -2.71
C MET A 25 5.70 -11.42 -3.70
N VAL A 26 5.42 -11.32 -4.99
CA VAL A 26 6.12 -12.08 -6.03
C VAL A 26 7.55 -11.59 -6.19
N ASN A 27 8.52 -12.46 -5.88
CA ASN A 27 9.96 -12.13 -5.89
C ASN A 27 10.46 -11.54 -7.22
N SER A 28 9.95 -11.99 -8.37
CA SER A 28 10.37 -11.46 -9.67
C SER A 28 9.97 -9.99 -9.90
N MET A 29 9.06 -9.44 -9.09
CA MET A 29 8.64 -8.04 -9.15
C MET A 29 9.28 -7.17 -8.06
N HIS A 30 10.01 -7.77 -7.12
CA HIS A 30 10.56 -7.09 -5.94
C HIS A 30 11.35 -5.82 -6.30
N ASP A 31 12.11 -5.87 -7.39
CA ASP A 31 12.98 -4.77 -7.77
C ASP A 31 12.33 -3.65 -8.57
N THR A 32 11.05 -3.77 -8.92
CA THR A 32 10.32 -2.71 -9.63
C THR A 32 10.14 -1.47 -8.74
N HIS A 33 10.09 -0.29 -9.37
CA HIS A 33 9.84 0.97 -8.67
C HIS A 33 8.51 0.97 -7.92
N ALA A 34 7.47 0.37 -8.51
CA ALA A 34 6.15 0.28 -7.90
C ALA A 34 6.17 -0.58 -6.62
N THR A 35 6.83 -1.74 -6.64
CA THR A 35 6.94 -2.60 -5.44
C THR A 35 7.71 -1.91 -4.33
N LYS A 36 8.85 -1.30 -4.65
CA LYS A 36 9.67 -0.56 -3.66
C LYS A 36 8.90 0.59 -3.03
N ALA A 37 8.17 1.37 -3.83
CA ALA A 37 7.35 2.47 -3.33
C ALA A 37 6.18 1.98 -2.48
N ALA A 38 5.48 0.91 -2.89
CA ALA A 38 4.36 0.34 -2.15
C ALA A 38 4.80 -0.21 -0.78
N VAL A 39 5.95 -0.91 -0.73
CA VAL A 39 6.52 -1.41 0.53
C VAL A 39 6.96 -0.25 1.42
N ALA A 40 7.64 0.76 0.88
CA ALA A 40 8.04 1.94 1.65
C ALA A 40 6.83 2.68 2.24
N GLN A 41 5.75 2.84 1.47
CA GLN A 41 4.49 3.43 1.93
C GLN A 41 3.88 2.60 3.06
N ALA A 42 3.78 1.27 2.90
CA ALA A 42 3.21 0.40 3.91
C ALA A 42 4.02 0.45 5.22
N VAL A 43 5.35 0.42 5.13
CA VAL A 43 6.24 0.52 6.29
C VAL A 43 6.10 1.87 6.99
N ALA A 44 5.99 2.98 6.25
CA ALA A 44 5.78 4.29 6.83
C ALA A 44 4.47 4.36 7.64
N VAL A 45 3.37 3.86 7.09
CA VAL A 45 2.07 3.79 7.77
C VAL A 45 2.14 2.91 9.02
N LEU A 46 2.76 1.73 8.93
CA LEU A 46 2.93 0.84 10.07
C LEU A 46 3.79 1.48 11.16
N LYS A 47 4.87 2.17 10.78
CA LYS A 47 5.76 2.84 11.73
C LYS A 47 5.02 3.93 12.50
N GLU A 48 4.27 4.79 11.81
CA GLU A 48 3.46 5.84 12.44
C GLU A 48 2.40 5.24 13.36
N ALA A 49 1.68 4.20 12.91
CA ALA A 49 0.63 3.57 13.70
C ALA A 49 1.14 2.83 14.95
N LEU A 50 2.35 2.28 14.89
CA LEU A 50 2.92 1.47 15.98
C LEU A 50 3.86 2.25 16.91
N HIS A 51 4.42 3.37 16.45
CA HIS A 51 5.47 4.08 17.19
C HIS A 51 5.31 5.60 17.29
N GLY A 52 4.40 6.24 16.55
CA GLY A 52 4.25 7.70 16.49
C GLY A 52 5.48 8.39 15.92
#